data_AF-A0A0P8D6R0-F1
#
_entry.id   AF-A0A0P8D6R0-F1
#
_cell.length_a   1.000
_cell.length_b   1.000
_cell.length_c   1.000
_cell.angle_alpha   90.00
_cell.angle_beta   90.00
_cell.angle_gamma   90.00
#
_symmetry.space_group_name_H-M   'P 1'
#
loop_
_entity.id
_entity.type
_entity.pdbx_description
1 polymer ?
#
loop_
_entity_poly.entity_id
_entity_poly.type
_entity_poly.pdbx_seq_one_letter_code
_entity_poly.pdbx_strand_id
1 'polypeptide(L)'
;MRSAVVLLANLKQNKYYTCYKLACDDPAEYNRPISHWTARELAEELVEQAIVETISPRHVGRLLAEADLKLHQSGYWLNPPPDANFEAKVSDICETYLSATERASQGERTLCLDEMTGIQALERKAPTAIPNSRLRTFKNIDSSFVSNYGQT
;
A
#
# COMPACT_ATOMS: atom_id res chain seq x y z
N MET A 1 26.93 -14.28 -9.65
CA MET A 1 25.64 -13.87 -10.26
C MET A 1 24.47 -14.68 -9.69
N ARG A 2 24.21 -14.64 -8.38
CA ARG A 2 23.11 -15.42 -7.74
C ARG A 2 22.27 -14.61 -6.74
N SER A 3 22.38 -13.28 -6.69
CA SER A 3 21.97 -12.55 -5.47
C SER A 3 20.91 -11.45 -5.60
N ALA A 4 20.41 -11.11 -6.79
CA ALA A 4 19.34 -10.10 -6.91
C ALA A 4 17.94 -10.73 -7.07
N VAL A 5 17.81 -11.75 -7.93
CA VAL A 5 16.54 -12.44 -8.19
C VAL A 5 16.04 -13.22 -6.96
N VAL A 6 16.95 -13.73 -6.12
CA VAL A 6 16.59 -14.45 -4.89
C VAL A 6 16.04 -13.51 -3.78
N LEU A 7 16.43 -12.22 -3.78
CA LEU A 7 15.98 -11.27 -2.78
C LEU A 7 14.53 -10.83 -3.00
N LEU A 8 14.12 -10.59 -4.25
CA LEU A 8 12.73 -10.26 -4.59
C LEU A 8 11.78 -11.45 -4.36
N ALA A 9 12.26 -12.68 -4.62
CA ALA A 9 11.52 -13.90 -4.30
C ALA A 9 11.41 -14.16 -2.78
N ASN A 10 12.42 -13.77 -1.98
CA ASN A 10 12.37 -13.89 -0.52
C ASN A 10 11.55 -12.80 0.17
N LEU A 11 11.40 -11.61 -0.43
CA LEU A 11 10.54 -10.56 0.13
C LEU A 11 9.06 -10.97 0.12
N LYS A 12 8.63 -11.74 -0.89
CA LYS A 12 7.29 -12.35 -0.91
C LYS A 12 7.06 -13.42 0.17
N GLN A 13 8.13 -13.92 0.82
CA GLN A 13 8.07 -14.92 1.89
C GLN A 13 8.26 -14.31 3.30
N ASN A 14 8.47 -12.99 3.41
CA ASN A 14 8.59 -12.36 4.70
C ASN A 14 7.20 -12.05 5.26
N LYS A 15 6.70 -12.94 6.12
CA LYS A 15 5.44 -12.79 6.88
C LYS A 15 5.22 -11.38 7.48
N TYR A 16 6.30 -10.67 7.83
CA TYR A 16 6.22 -9.31 8.36
C TYR A 16 5.85 -8.28 7.29
N TYR A 17 6.42 -8.39 6.07
CA TYR A 17 6.06 -7.52 4.95
C TYR A 17 4.58 -7.64 4.62
N THR A 18 4.07 -8.86 4.53
CA THR A 18 2.66 -9.09 4.21
C THR A 18 1.73 -8.55 5.29
N CYS A 19 2.12 -8.64 6.57
CA CYS A 19 1.41 -7.99 7.67
C CYS A 19 1.32 -6.46 7.48
N TYR A 20 2.43 -5.81 7.11
CA TYR A 20 2.44 -4.36 6.88
C TYR A 20 1.63 -3.96 5.64
N LYS A 21 1.74 -4.74 4.55
CA LYS A 21 0.95 -4.54 3.33
C LYS A 21 -0.54 -4.60 3.66
N LEU A 22 -0.98 -5.67 4.31
CA LEU A 22 -2.38 -5.87 4.67
C LEU A 22 -2.91 -4.73 5.53
N ALA A 23 -2.13 -4.27 6.51
CA ALA A 23 -2.50 -3.13 7.35
C ALA A 23 -2.65 -1.80 6.59
N CYS A 24 -2.14 -1.68 5.37
CA CYS A 24 -2.27 -0.49 4.52
C CYS A 24 -3.45 -0.58 3.54
N ASP A 25 -4.03 -1.76 3.33
CA ASP A 25 -5.18 -1.93 2.44
C ASP A 25 -6.50 -1.56 3.12
N ASP A 26 -7.55 -1.32 2.34
CA ASP A 26 -8.90 -1.09 2.88
C ASP A 26 -9.53 -2.43 3.30
N PRO A 27 -9.98 -2.59 4.56
CA PRO A 27 -10.68 -3.81 4.99
C PRO A 27 -11.89 -4.20 4.14
N ALA A 28 -12.52 -3.24 3.46
CA ALA A 28 -13.62 -3.50 2.54
C ALA A 28 -13.20 -4.38 1.35
N GLU A 29 -11.93 -4.32 0.91
CA GLU A 29 -11.40 -5.19 -0.16
C GLU A 29 -11.34 -6.66 0.27
N TYR A 30 -11.35 -6.93 1.57
CA TYR A 30 -11.31 -8.26 2.18
C TYR A 30 -12.68 -8.69 2.74
N ASN A 31 -13.78 -8.03 2.31
CA ASN A 31 -15.15 -8.32 2.77
C ASN A 31 -15.36 -8.19 4.29
N ARG A 32 -14.54 -7.40 4.98
CA ARG A 32 -14.69 -7.14 6.42
C ARG A 32 -15.51 -5.86 6.64
N PRO A 33 -16.61 -5.89 7.43
CA PRO A 33 -17.44 -4.71 7.70
C PRO A 33 -16.82 -3.81 8.78
N ILE A 34 -15.55 -3.43 8.61
CA ILE A 34 -14.79 -2.60 9.56
C ILE A 34 -14.19 -1.41 8.83
N SER A 35 -14.07 -0.28 9.53
CA SER A 35 -13.51 0.94 8.94
C SER A 35 -11.98 1.00 9.02
N HIS A 36 -11.37 0.24 9.93
CA HIS A 36 -9.92 0.18 10.15
C HIS A 36 -9.54 -1.20 10.64
N TRP A 37 -8.33 -1.63 10.30
CA TRP A 37 -7.75 -2.87 10.79
C TRP A 37 -7.52 -2.84 12.30
N THR A 38 -8.11 -3.80 13.02
CA THR A 38 -7.65 -4.14 14.36
C THR A 38 -6.58 -5.23 14.30
N ALA A 39 -5.74 -5.31 15.33
CA ALA A 39 -4.72 -6.37 15.42
C ALA A 39 -5.33 -7.79 15.46
N ARG A 40 -6.60 -7.91 15.89
CA ARG A 40 -7.34 -9.17 15.86
C ARG A 40 -7.74 -9.54 14.44
N GLU A 41 -8.35 -8.62 13.70
CA GLU A 41 -8.76 -8.88 12.32
C GLU A 41 -7.57 -9.13 11.40
N LEU A 42 -6.47 -8.39 11.59
CA LEU A 42 -5.24 -8.66 10.86
C LEU A 42 -4.68 -10.06 11.16
N ALA A 43 -4.74 -10.51 12.41
CA ALA A 43 -4.31 -11.86 12.78
C ALA A 43 -5.19 -12.94 12.12
N GLU A 44 -6.51 -12.72 12.08
CA GLU A 44 -7.45 -13.62 11.42
C GLU A 44 -7.19 -13.69 9.91
N GLU A 45 -7.04 -12.55 9.25
CA GLU A 45 -6.78 -12.48 7.81
C GLU A 45 -5.43 -13.10 7.42
N LEU A 46 -4.38 -12.90 8.24
CA LEU A 46 -3.07 -13.51 8.00
C LEU A 46 -3.14 -15.05 8.05
N VAL A 47 -4.03 -15.62 8.87
CA VAL A 47 -4.27 -17.06 8.95
C VAL A 47 -5.19 -17.52 7.83
N GLU A 48 -6.25 -16.77 7.52
CA GLU A 48 -7.22 -17.07 6.46
C GLU A 48 -6.55 -17.14 5.08
N GLN A 49 -5.61 -16.22 4.82
CA GLN A 49 -4.81 -16.21 3.59
C GLN A 49 -3.62 -17.20 3.62
N ALA A 50 -3.51 -18.03 4.65
CA ALA A 50 -2.45 -19.03 4.86
C ALA A 50 -1.03 -18.47 4.80
N ILE A 51 -0.84 -17.20 5.19
CA ILE A 51 0.48 -16.54 5.24
C ILE A 51 1.27 -17.01 6.47
N VAL A 52 0.56 -17.29 7.57
CA VAL A 52 1.11 -17.86 8.80
C VAL A 52 0.17 -18.95 9.34
N GLU A 53 0.72 -20.01 9.91
CA GLU A 53 -0.08 -21.08 10.52
C GLU A 53 -0.87 -20.59 11.74
N THR A 54 -0.21 -19.83 12.61
CA THR A 54 -0.83 -19.20 13.78
C THR A 54 -0.11 -17.89 14.11
N ILE A 55 -0.86 -16.88 14.56
CA ILE A 55 -0.31 -15.63 15.07
C ILE A 55 -1.25 -15.06 16.13
N SER A 56 -0.68 -14.53 17.22
CA SER A 56 -1.50 -13.88 18.24
C SER A 56 -1.76 -12.42 17.85
N PRO A 57 -2.97 -11.87 18.14
CA PRO A 57 -3.27 -10.45 17.94
C PRO A 57 -2.28 -9.52 18.64
N ARG A 58 -1.76 -9.94 19.82
CA ARG A 58 -0.74 -9.18 20.56
C ARG A 58 0.59 -9.11 19.79
N HIS A 59 0.97 -10.19 19.10
CA HIS A 59 2.17 -10.19 18.27
C HIS A 59 2.03 -9.26 17.07
N VAL A 60 0.89 -9.28 16.38
CA VAL A 60 0.57 -8.34 15.29
C VAL A 60 0.66 -6.90 15.78
N GLY A 61 0.02 -6.58 16.91
CA GLY A 61 0.08 -5.23 17.49
C GLY A 61 1.51 -4.79 17.82
N ARG A 62 2.36 -5.71 18.30
CA ARG A 62 3.77 -5.43 18.57
C ARG A 62 4.54 -5.16 17.27
N LEU A 63 4.35 -5.96 16.22
CA LEU A 63 4.99 -5.74 14.91
C LEU A 63 4.65 -4.36 14.35
N LEU A 64 3.37 -3.97 14.40
CA LEU A 64 2.93 -2.65 13.94
C LEU A 64 3.52 -1.50 14.79
N ALA A 65 3.73 -1.72 16.08
CA ALA A 65 4.31 -0.73 16.99
C ALA A 65 5.84 -0.59 16.82
N GLU A 66 6.54 -1.69 16.55
CA GLU A 66 7.99 -1.76 16.32
C GLU A 66 8.41 -1.28 14.93
N ALA A 67 7.48 -1.14 13.99
CA ALA A 67 7.77 -0.62 12.66
C ALA A 67 8.28 0.83 12.74
N ASP A 68 9.53 1.05 12.30
CA ASP A 68 10.11 2.39 12.19
C ASP A 68 9.25 3.30 11.30
N LEU A 69 8.72 2.73 10.21
CA LEU A 69 7.80 3.38 9.28
C LEU A 69 6.38 2.85 9.50
N LYS A 70 5.52 3.68 10.10
CA LYS A 70 4.10 3.36 10.35
C LYS A 70 3.23 3.67 9.14
N LEU A 71 3.49 2.99 8.03
CA LEU A 71 2.79 3.19 6.74
C LEU A 71 1.26 3.13 6.89
N HIS A 72 0.75 2.20 7.71
CA HIS A 72 -0.67 2.04 8.03
C HIS A 72 -1.32 3.24 8.77
N GLN A 73 -0.51 4.19 9.28
CA GLN A 73 -0.99 5.43 9.91
C GLN A 73 -0.80 6.65 9.00
N SER A 74 -0.07 6.49 7.89
CA SER A 74 0.24 7.56 6.95
C SER A 74 -0.72 7.52 5.75
N GLY A 75 -1.95 7.99 5.96
CA GLY A 75 -3.00 8.05 4.91
C GLY A 75 -2.82 9.16 3.87
N TYR A 76 -1.68 9.86 3.85
CA TYR A 76 -1.43 10.98 2.93
C TYR A 76 -0.81 10.53 1.59
N TRP A 77 -0.59 9.23 1.42
CA TRP A 77 -0.01 8.69 0.20
C TRP A 77 -1.10 8.41 -0.84
N LEU A 78 -1.08 9.16 -1.95
CA LEU A 78 -1.92 8.87 -3.10
C LEU A 78 -1.28 7.74 -3.89
N ASN A 79 -1.89 6.56 -3.88
CA ASN A 79 -1.51 5.51 -4.80
C ASN A 79 -1.88 5.95 -6.23
N PRO A 80 -0.93 5.92 -7.17
CA PRO A 80 -1.26 6.16 -8.57
C PRO A 80 -2.25 5.07 -9.04
N PRO A 81 -3.16 5.41 -9.96
CA PRO A 81 -4.04 4.41 -10.56
C PRO A 81 -3.20 3.30 -11.21
N PRO A 82 -3.68 2.04 -11.24
CA PRO A 82 -2.96 0.93 -11.86
C PRO A 82 -2.56 1.27 -13.30
N ASP A 83 -1.28 1.09 -13.62
CA ASP A 83 -0.72 1.29 -14.97
C ASP A 83 -0.14 -0.05 -15.44
N ALA A 84 -0.57 -0.52 -16.62
CA ALA A 84 -0.10 -1.77 -17.20
C ALA A 84 1.41 -1.77 -17.46
N ASN A 85 2.00 -0.59 -17.64
CA ASN A 85 3.44 -0.41 -17.88
C ASN A 85 4.24 -0.07 -16.60
N PHE A 86 3.61 -0.12 -15.42
CA PHE A 86 4.25 0.26 -14.16
C PHE A 86 5.56 -0.50 -13.94
N GLU A 87 5.52 -1.83 -14.04
CA GLU A 87 6.69 -2.70 -13.84
C GLU A 87 7.82 -2.39 -14.83
N ALA A 88 7.48 -2.16 -16.10
CA ALA A 88 8.46 -1.82 -17.13
C ALA A 88 9.16 -0.49 -16.83
N LYS A 89 8.40 0.53 -16.42
CA LYS A 89 8.95 1.85 -16.05
C LYS A 89 9.82 1.77 -14.81
N VAL A 90 9.38 1.04 -13.78
CA VAL A 90 10.17 0.83 -12.56
C VAL A 90 11.47 0.12 -12.88
N SER A 91 11.41 -0.93 -13.71
CA SER A 91 12.61 -1.67 -14.13
C SER A 91 13.62 -0.77 -14.85
N ASP A 92 13.16 0.04 -15.81
CA ASP A 92 14.01 0.97 -16.58
C ASP A 92 14.72 2.00 -15.67
N ILE A 93 13.98 2.58 -14.72
CA ILE A 93 14.54 3.51 -13.73
C ILE A 93 15.54 2.80 -12.82
N CYS A 94 15.18 1.63 -12.26
CA CYS A 94 16.08 0.87 -11.39
C CYS A 94 17.36 0.44 -12.11
N GLU A 95 17.26 0.03 -13.37
CA GLU A 95 18.40 -0.39 -14.19
C GLU A 95 19.39 0.76 -14.40
N THR A 96 18.90 2.01 -14.52
CA THR A 96 19.75 3.21 -14.59
C THR A 96 20.64 3.36 -13.36
N TYR A 97 20.12 3.08 -12.16
CA TYR A 97 20.90 3.15 -10.92
C TYR A 97 21.81 1.94 -10.73
N LEU A 98 21.32 0.74 -11.05
CA LEU A 98 22.10 -0.49 -10.90
C LEU A 98 23.34 -0.51 -11.82
N SER A 99 23.22 0.04 -13.03
CA SER A 99 24.33 0.14 -13.99
C SER A 99 25.22 1.37 -13.78
N ALA A 100 24.90 2.27 -12.83
CA ALA A 100 25.60 3.54 -12.66
C ALA A 100 27.10 3.38 -12.38
N THR A 101 27.50 2.38 -11.58
CA THR A 101 28.92 2.13 -11.28
C THR A 101 29.70 1.65 -12.51
N GLU A 102 29.08 0.81 -13.35
CA GLU A 102 29.70 0.32 -14.58
C GLU A 102 29.86 1.48 -15.59
N ARG A 103 28.80 2.28 -15.78
CA ARG A 103 28.82 3.47 -16.62
C ARG A 103 29.87 4.49 -16.16
N ALA A 104 30.02 4.68 -14.84
CA ALA A 104 31.09 5.52 -14.27
C ALA A 104 32.50 5.07 -14.68
N SER A 105 32.75 3.75 -14.73
CA SER A 105 34.04 3.21 -15.19
C SER A 105 34.30 3.47 -16.69
N GLN A 106 33.24 3.68 -17.47
CA GLN A 106 33.28 3.99 -18.90
C GLN A 106 33.30 5.51 -19.18
N GLY A 107 33.33 6.34 -18.13
CA GLY A 107 33.35 7.80 -18.24
C GLY A 107 31.98 8.47 -18.27
N GLU A 108 30.89 7.71 -18.13
CA GLU A 108 29.53 8.22 -18.04
C GLU A 108 29.13 8.51 -16.59
N ARG A 109 28.42 9.61 -16.33
CA ARG A 109 27.98 9.98 -14.98
C ARG A 109 26.47 9.94 -14.88
N THR A 110 25.95 9.14 -13.95
CA THR A 110 24.54 9.14 -13.58
C THR A 110 24.32 10.18 -12.48
N LEU A 111 23.41 11.12 -12.71
CA LEU A 111 23.04 12.17 -11.76
C LEU A 111 21.55 12.04 -11.42
N CYS A 112 21.21 12.14 -10.13
CA CYS A 112 19.82 12.20 -9.68
C CYS A 112 19.39 13.67 -9.60
N LEU A 113 18.30 14.01 -10.31
CA LEU A 113 17.66 15.32 -10.27
C LEU A 113 16.28 15.23 -9.61
N ASP A 114 16.09 14.31 -8.68
CA ASP A 114 14.79 14.07 -8.01
C ASP A 114 14.44 15.17 -7.02
N GLU A 115 15.42 15.93 -6.54
CA GLU A 115 15.21 17.03 -5.61
C GLU A 115 14.96 18.36 -6.36
N MET A 116 13.74 18.55 -6.83
CA MET A 116 13.24 19.89 -7.15
C MET A 116 12.69 20.56 -5.88
N THR A 117 13.58 20.99 -5.00
CA THR A 117 13.19 21.82 -3.84
C THR A 117 12.49 23.09 -4.32
N GLY A 118 11.32 23.40 -3.75
CA GLY A 118 10.60 24.64 -4.06
C GLY A 118 9.58 24.58 -5.20
N ILE A 119 9.34 23.43 -5.84
CA ILE A 119 8.17 23.28 -6.72
C ILE A 119 6.92 23.07 -5.86
N GLN A 120 6.16 24.15 -5.69
CA GLN A 120 4.82 24.08 -5.13
C GLN A 120 3.86 23.49 -6.16
N ALA A 121 2.99 22.58 -5.74
CA ALA A 121 1.85 22.16 -6.55
C ALA A 121 0.97 23.39 -6.80
N LEU A 122 0.92 23.88 -8.05
CA LEU A 122 0.17 25.08 -8.43
C LEU A 122 -1.34 24.89 -8.28
N GLU A 123 -1.82 23.68 -8.55
CA GLU A 123 -3.23 23.32 -8.46
C GLU A 123 -3.42 21.84 -8.15
N ARG A 124 -4.62 21.47 -7.70
CA ARG A 124 -4.98 20.06 -7.52
C ARG A 124 -5.42 19.48 -8.85
N LYS A 125 -4.85 18.33 -9.24
CA LYS A 125 -5.31 17.56 -10.41
C LYS A 125 -6.77 17.09 -10.28
N ALA A 126 -7.23 16.84 -9.05
CA ALA A 126 -8.61 16.47 -8.76
C ALA A 126 -9.36 17.64 -8.10
N PRO A 127 -10.65 17.85 -8.43
CA PRO A 127 -11.44 18.89 -7.78
C PRO A 127 -11.50 18.65 -6.27
N THR A 128 -11.53 19.73 -5.49
CA THR A 128 -11.66 19.66 -4.03
C THR A 128 -12.97 18.96 -3.67
N ALA A 129 -12.87 17.74 -3.16
CA ALA A 129 -13.99 17.08 -2.49
C ALA A 129 -14.21 17.77 -1.15
N ILE A 130 -15.43 18.27 -0.92
CA ILE A 130 -15.83 18.74 0.40
C ILE A 130 -15.72 17.52 1.34
N PRO A 131 -15.04 17.60 2.49
CA PRO A 131 -15.07 16.52 3.46
C PRO A 131 -16.52 16.34 3.88
N ASN A 132 -17.16 15.29 3.36
CA ASN A 132 -18.57 15.01 3.62
C ASN A 132 -18.67 14.74 5.12
N SER A 133 -19.19 15.70 5.90
CA SER A 133 -19.11 15.69 7.36
C SER A 133 -19.94 14.59 8.02
N ARG A 134 -20.61 13.71 7.24
CA ARG A 134 -21.35 12.55 7.77
C ARG A 134 -21.72 11.41 6.82
N LEU A 135 -21.27 11.37 5.57
CA LEU A 135 -21.56 10.23 4.67
C LEU A 135 -20.34 9.93 3.77
N ARG A 136 -19.50 8.98 4.21
CA ARG A 136 -18.68 8.18 3.28
C ARG A 136 -19.67 7.22 2.61
N THR A 137 -20.24 7.65 1.50
CA THR A 137 -21.18 6.83 0.75
C THR A 137 -20.46 5.55 0.34
N PHE A 138 -20.90 4.44 0.91
CA PHE A 138 -20.55 3.09 0.48
C PHE A 138 -20.75 3.03 -1.04
N LYS A 139 -19.68 2.91 -1.82
CA LYS A 139 -19.83 2.37 -3.18
C LYS A 139 -20.28 0.93 -2.99
N ASN A 140 -21.49 0.63 -3.47
CA ASN A 140 -22.13 -0.69 -3.56
C ASN A 140 -22.97 -1.13 -2.34
N ILE A 141 -24.08 -0.42 -2.09
CA ILE A 141 -25.27 -1.08 -1.52
C ILE A 141 -26.34 -1.01 -2.62
N ASP A 142 -26.77 -2.19 -3.06
CA ASP A 142 -27.86 -2.37 -4.02
C ASP A 142 -29.10 -1.57 -3.57
N SER A 143 -29.67 -0.79 -4.47
CA SER A 143 -30.82 0.11 -4.21
C SER A 143 -32.13 -0.62 -3.89
N SER A 144 -32.12 -1.94 -3.72
CA SER A 144 -33.26 -2.78 -3.36
C SER A 144 -33.54 -2.86 -1.86
N PHE A 145 -32.62 -2.42 -0.99
CA PHE A 145 -32.77 -2.59 0.46
C PHE A 145 -33.61 -1.49 1.18
N VAL A 146 -33.91 -0.37 0.51
CA VAL A 146 -34.52 0.82 1.15
C VAL A 146 -36.07 0.85 1.04
N SER A 147 -36.73 -0.26 0.70
CA SER A 147 -38.19 -0.27 0.47
C SER A 147 -39.06 -0.70 1.66
N ASN A 148 -38.51 -1.21 2.77
CA ASN A 148 -39.33 -1.98 3.75
C ASN A 148 -39.48 -1.39 5.16
N TYR A 149 -39.18 -0.12 5.39
CA TYR A 149 -39.45 0.50 6.69
C TYR A 149 -40.18 1.82 6.53
N GLY A 150 -41.51 1.75 6.56
CA GLY A 150 -42.38 2.93 6.49
C GLY A 150 -43.90 2.67 6.51
N GLN A 151 -44.38 1.55 7.06
CA GLN A 151 -45.81 1.36 7.35
C GLN A 151 -46.01 0.70 8.70
N THR A 152 -46.26 1.53 9.71
CA THR A 152 -47.16 1.27 10.86
C THR A 152 -47.71 2.61 11.30
#